data_AF-A0A952BE35-F1
#
_entry.id   AF-A0A952BE35-F1
#
_cell.length_a   1.000
_cell.length_b   1.000
_cell.length_c   1.000
_cell.angle_alpha   90.00
_cell.angle_beta   90.00
_cell.angle_gamma   90.00
#
_symmetry.space_group_name_H-M   'P 1'
#
loop_
_entity.id
_entity.type
_entity.pdbx_description
1 polymer ?
#
loop_
_entity_poly.entity_id
_entity_poly.type
_entity_poly.pdbx_seq_one_letter_code
_entity_poly.pdbx_strand_id
1 'polypeptide(L)'
;MTRDLKIGMSIGLVLTGVIGVWLVTRPSLSTEARLQQNLLRQLQVPEEPTEVEDLAAPVAEIAEEVVEEQQYHVVGRGETLSAISYKHYGTVNNWKMILNANREIIHNPKNLKPGIKLVLPPSR
;
A
#
# COMPACT_ATOMS: atom_id res chain seq x y z
N MET A 1 -42.03 16.03 58.86
CA MET A 1 -41.86 15.03 57.78
C MET A 1 -42.35 15.59 56.43
N THR A 2 -41.79 16.72 55.96
CA THR A 2 -42.18 17.33 54.65
C THR A 2 -40.99 17.92 53.89
N ARG A 3 -39.76 17.75 54.42
CA ARG A 3 -38.52 18.20 53.76
C ARG A 3 -37.99 17.13 52.80
N ASP A 4 -38.23 15.86 53.11
CA ASP A 4 -37.69 14.71 52.38
C ASP A 4 -38.33 14.49 50.99
N LEU A 5 -39.62 14.82 50.82
CA LEU A 5 -40.28 14.80 49.48
C LEU A 5 -39.76 15.91 48.56
N LYS A 6 -39.42 17.08 49.12
CA LYS A 6 -38.95 18.25 48.35
C LYS A 6 -37.54 18.00 47.79
N ILE A 7 -36.71 17.29 48.53
CA ILE A 7 -35.34 16.94 48.12
C ILE A 7 -35.38 15.94 46.96
N GLY A 8 -36.23 14.91 47.03
CA GLY A 8 -36.44 13.97 45.92
C GLY A 8 -36.96 14.63 44.63
N MET A 9 -37.88 15.59 44.75
CA MET A 9 -38.44 16.32 43.60
C MET A 9 -37.43 17.29 42.96
N SER A 10 -36.53 17.88 43.77
CA SER A 10 -35.47 18.79 43.28
C SER A 10 -34.37 18.03 42.55
N ILE A 11 -33.95 16.88 43.09
CA ILE A 11 -32.91 16.03 42.48
C ILE A 11 -33.40 15.43 41.17
N GLY A 12 -34.66 15.00 41.10
CA GLY A 12 -35.25 14.51 39.85
C GLY A 12 -35.29 15.57 38.74
N LEU A 13 -35.58 16.83 39.09
CA LEU A 13 -35.66 17.94 38.14
C LEU A 13 -34.28 18.41 37.65
N VAL A 14 -33.26 18.32 38.51
CA VAL A 14 -31.86 18.59 38.11
C VAL A 14 -31.32 17.47 37.22
N LEU A 15 -31.62 16.20 37.52
CA LEU A 15 -31.20 15.06 36.70
C LEU A 15 -31.84 15.08 35.30
N THR A 16 -33.13 15.38 35.19
CA THR A 16 -33.79 15.53 33.87
C THR A 16 -33.28 16.75 33.11
N GLY A 17 -32.94 17.84 33.80
CA GLY A 17 -32.25 18.99 33.21
C GLY A 17 -30.88 18.62 32.64
N VAL A 18 -30.06 17.90 33.40
CA VAL A 18 -28.73 17.45 32.95
C VAL A 18 -28.83 16.44 31.80
N ILE A 19 -29.79 15.50 31.86
CA ILE A 19 -30.06 14.57 30.76
C ILE A 19 -30.54 15.31 29.51
N GLY A 20 -31.44 16.29 29.65
CA GLY A 20 -31.96 17.13 28.56
C GLY A 20 -30.88 18.00 27.94
N VAL A 21 -30.01 18.60 28.75
CA VAL A 21 -28.84 19.34 28.31
C VAL A 21 -27.86 18.43 27.59
N TRP A 22 -27.52 17.26 28.15
CA TRP A 22 -26.68 16.25 27.48
C TRP A 22 -27.32 15.68 26.21
N LEU A 23 -28.66 15.69 26.13
CA LEU A 23 -29.44 15.34 24.93
C LEU A 23 -29.32 16.40 23.82
N VAL A 24 -29.25 17.68 24.21
CA VAL A 24 -29.15 18.84 23.31
C VAL A 24 -27.70 19.14 22.91
N THR A 25 -26.73 18.82 23.76
CA THR A 25 -25.30 18.73 23.41
C THR A 25 -24.86 17.30 23.11
N ARG A 26 -25.80 16.44 22.67
CA ARG A 26 -25.48 15.11 22.16
C ARG A 26 -24.29 15.28 21.21
N PRO A 27 -23.10 14.74 21.51
CA PRO A 27 -22.10 14.59 20.47
C PRO A 27 -22.82 13.75 19.44
N SER A 28 -23.18 14.38 18.31
CA SER A 28 -23.74 13.66 17.19
C SER A 28 -22.73 12.56 16.93
N LEU A 29 -23.12 11.32 17.22
CA LEU A 29 -22.51 10.15 16.61
C LEU A 29 -23.01 10.17 15.17
N SER A 30 -22.56 11.23 14.48
CA SER A 30 -22.70 11.49 13.07
C SER A 30 -21.91 10.40 12.37
N THR A 31 -22.44 10.02 11.23
CA THR A 31 -21.86 9.27 10.12
C THR A 31 -20.34 9.37 9.89
N GLU A 32 -19.65 10.34 10.49
CA GLU A 32 -18.20 10.50 10.53
C GLU A 32 -17.47 9.26 11.05
N ALA A 33 -17.98 8.54 12.06
CA ALA A 33 -17.31 7.33 12.54
C ALA A 33 -17.19 6.23 11.45
N ARG A 34 -18.16 6.16 10.53
CA ARG A 34 -18.14 5.22 9.40
C ARG A 34 -17.21 5.70 8.28
N LEU A 35 -17.14 7.01 8.03
CA LEU A 35 -16.20 7.59 7.06
C LEU A 35 -14.75 7.47 7.56
N GLN A 36 -14.52 7.67 8.85
CA GLN A 36 -13.20 7.54 9.46
C GLN A 36 -12.72 6.08 9.42
N GLN A 37 -13.61 5.12 9.68
CA GLN A 37 -13.31 3.69 9.55
C GLN A 37 -13.03 3.28 8.09
N ASN A 38 -13.74 3.85 7.11
CA ASN A 38 -13.51 3.55 5.69
C ASN A 38 -12.20 4.18 5.19
N LEU A 39 -11.84 5.38 5.69
CA LEU A 39 -10.57 6.04 5.37
C LEU A 39 -9.37 5.31 5.98
N LEU A 40 -9.48 4.80 7.21
CA LEU A 40 -8.47 3.92 7.82
C LEU A 40 -8.31 2.61 7.05
N ARG A 41 -9.41 2.03 6.53
CA ARG A 41 -9.38 0.88 5.60
C ARG A 41 -8.72 1.21 4.25
N GLN A 42 -8.83 2.43 3.75
CA GLN A 42 -8.17 2.83 2.49
C GLN A 42 -6.68 3.12 2.68
N LEU A 43 -6.26 3.64 3.83
CA LEU A 43 -4.84 3.83 4.17
C LEU A 43 -4.16 2.49 4.49
N GLN A 44 -4.93 1.52 4.98
CA GLN A 44 -4.54 0.12 5.08
C GLN A 44 -4.93 -0.59 3.78
N VAL A 45 -4.28 -0.19 2.69
CA VAL A 45 -4.38 -0.77 1.34
C VAL A 45 -4.63 -2.28 1.47
N PRO A 46 -5.87 -2.75 1.24
CA PRO A 46 -6.08 -4.17 1.08
C PRO A 46 -5.41 -4.52 -0.24
N GLU A 47 -4.43 -5.40 -0.18
CA GLU A 47 -4.04 -6.19 -1.33
C GLU A 47 -5.33 -6.64 -2.02
N GLU A 48 -5.48 -6.28 -3.30
CA GLU A 48 -6.58 -6.80 -4.11
C GLU A 48 -6.65 -8.32 -3.87
N PRO A 49 -7.76 -8.85 -3.35
CA PRO A 49 -8.00 -10.26 -3.47
C PRO A 49 -8.39 -10.43 -4.94
N THR A 50 -7.40 -10.68 -5.79
CA THR A 50 -7.67 -11.39 -7.03
C THR A 50 -8.21 -12.75 -6.60
N GLU A 51 -9.53 -12.81 -6.63
CA GLU A 51 -10.36 -13.98 -6.77
C GLU A 51 -9.63 -15.07 -7.57
N VAL A 52 -8.98 -15.98 -6.85
CA VAL A 52 -8.67 -17.32 -7.34
C VAL A 52 -9.54 -18.27 -6.55
N GLU A 53 -10.73 -18.43 -7.11
CA GLU A 53 -11.51 -19.65 -7.20
C GLU A 53 -11.16 -20.76 -6.20
N ASP A 54 -12.12 -21.00 -5.32
CA ASP A 54 -12.32 -22.19 -4.51
C ASP A 54 -12.02 -23.49 -5.30
N LEU A 55 -10.78 -23.99 -5.20
CA LEU A 55 -10.44 -25.39 -5.43
C LEU A 55 -9.42 -25.83 -4.36
N ALA A 56 -9.96 -26.59 -3.40
CA ALA A 56 -9.32 -27.54 -2.50
C ALA A 56 -7.79 -27.77 -2.63
N ALA A 57 -7.10 -27.60 -1.49
CA ALA A 57 -5.72 -28.01 -1.22
C ALA A 57 -5.35 -29.43 -1.76
N PRO A 58 -4.08 -29.67 -2.12
CA PRO A 58 -3.03 -29.73 -1.12
C PRO A 58 -1.88 -28.74 -1.36
N VAL A 59 -1.69 -27.91 -0.33
CA VAL A 59 -0.43 -27.31 0.07
C VAL A 59 0.62 -28.42 0.24
N ALA A 60 1.54 -28.59 -0.70
CA ALA A 60 2.83 -29.27 -0.47
C ALA A 60 3.88 -29.16 -1.60
N GLU A 61 3.55 -28.79 -2.84
CA GLU A 61 4.48 -29.04 -3.98
C GLU A 61 4.63 -27.88 -4.97
N ILE A 62 4.72 -26.64 -4.50
CA ILE A 62 5.06 -25.47 -5.35
C ILE A 62 5.99 -24.47 -4.65
N ALA A 63 6.82 -24.94 -3.72
CA ALA A 63 7.87 -24.15 -3.09
C ALA A 63 9.18 -24.10 -3.93
N GLU A 64 9.06 -24.04 -5.26
CA GLU A 64 10.17 -23.70 -6.16
C GLU A 64 9.72 -22.76 -7.30
N GLU A 65 8.64 -21.98 -7.12
CA GLU A 65 8.44 -20.83 -7.99
C GLU A 65 9.42 -19.73 -7.55
N VAL A 66 10.60 -19.75 -8.16
CA VAL A 66 11.56 -18.64 -8.16
C VAL A 66 10.81 -17.37 -8.57
N VAL A 67 10.37 -16.60 -7.58
CA VAL A 67 9.96 -15.21 -7.76
C VAL A 67 11.24 -14.47 -8.16
N GLU A 68 11.51 -14.46 -9.46
CA GLU A 68 12.60 -13.73 -10.09
C GLU A 68 12.39 -12.24 -9.79
N GLU A 69 12.93 -11.76 -8.68
CA GLU A 69 12.83 -10.36 -8.26
C GLU A 69 13.32 -9.48 -9.41
N GLN A 70 12.39 -8.76 -10.04
CA GLN A 70 12.71 -7.93 -11.18
C GLN A 70 13.72 -6.84 -10.75
N GLN A 71 14.96 -6.98 -11.20
CA GLN A 71 16.04 -6.09 -10.78
C GLN A 71 16.02 -4.80 -11.59
N TYR A 72 16.35 -3.67 -10.96
CA TYR A 72 16.40 -2.37 -11.63
C TYR A 72 17.74 -1.67 -11.41
N HIS A 73 18.21 -0.94 -12.43
CA HIS A 73 19.43 -0.12 -12.35
C HIS A 73 19.20 1.28 -12.88
N VAL A 74 19.68 2.29 -12.14
CA VAL A 74 19.65 3.69 -12.58
C VAL A 74 20.95 4.03 -13.28
N VAL A 75 20.86 4.46 -14.54
CA VAL A 75 22.03 4.79 -15.36
C VAL A 75 22.74 6.04 -14.81
N GLY A 76 24.02 5.94 -14.52
CA GLY A 76 24.90 7.04 -14.17
C GLY A 76 25.42 7.82 -15.39
N ARG A 77 26.12 8.93 -15.14
CA ARG A 77 26.68 9.77 -16.20
C ARG A 77 27.81 9.04 -16.93
N GLY A 78 27.64 8.83 -18.24
CA GLY A 78 28.64 8.15 -19.08
C GLY A 78 28.64 6.62 -18.96
N GLU A 79 27.67 6.03 -18.24
CA GLU A 79 27.53 4.58 -18.20
C GLU A 79 27.04 4.04 -19.55
N THR A 80 27.44 2.81 -19.87
CA THR A 80 27.04 2.10 -21.09
C THR A 80 26.31 0.81 -20.74
N LEU A 81 25.48 0.30 -21.65
CA LEU A 81 24.80 -0.98 -21.44
C LEU A 81 25.77 -2.13 -21.19
N SER A 82 26.93 -2.12 -21.85
CA SER A 82 27.98 -3.12 -21.64
C SER A 82 28.58 -3.05 -20.24
N ALA A 83 28.82 -1.85 -19.71
CA ALA A 83 29.31 -1.67 -18.34
C ALA A 83 28.27 -2.11 -17.28
N ILE A 84 27.00 -1.75 -17.50
CA ILE A 84 25.89 -2.17 -16.64
C ILE A 84 25.73 -3.69 -16.68
N SER A 85 25.80 -4.28 -17.88
CA SER A 85 25.76 -5.73 -18.07
C SER A 85 26.88 -6.43 -17.32
N TYR A 86 28.10 -5.92 -17.40
CA TYR A 86 29.23 -6.48 -16.66
C TYR A 86 29.04 -6.39 -15.14
N LYS A 87 28.50 -5.26 -14.65
CA LYS A 87 28.27 -5.05 -13.22
C LYS A 87 27.26 -6.02 -12.61
N HIS A 88 26.20 -6.36 -13.37
CA HIS A 88 25.09 -7.17 -12.86
C HIS A 88 25.17 -8.65 -13.25
N TYR A 89 25.69 -8.98 -14.43
CA TYR A 89 25.79 -10.36 -14.93
C TYR A 89 27.23 -10.87 -15.01
N GLY A 90 28.24 -10.06 -14.69
CA GLY A 90 29.66 -10.43 -14.84
C GLY A 90 30.13 -10.53 -16.30
N THR A 91 29.27 -10.28 -17.29
CA THR A 91 29.60 -10.35 -18.72
C THR A 91 29.11 -9.12 -19.47
N VAL A 92 29.89 -8.65 -20.43
CA VAL A 92 29.46 -7.56 -21.32
C VAL A 92 28.43 -8.03 -22.34
N ASN A 93 28.31 -9.34 -22.61
CA ASN A 93 27.53 -9.88 -23.73
C ASN A 93 26.01 -9.75 -23.54
N ASN A 94 25.53 -9.59 -22.31
CA ASN A 94 24.10 -9.48 -21.99
C ASN A 94 23.52 -8.07 -22.22
N TRP A 95 24.32 -7.12 -22.74
CA TRP A 95 23.86 -5.78 -23.08
C TRP A 95 22.67 -5.76 -24.07
N LYS A 96 22.59 -6.73 -24.99
CA LYS A 96 21.50 -6.87 -25.96
C LYS A 96 20.18 -7.24 -25.28
N MET A 97 20.25 -8.07 -24.24
CA MET A 97 19.11 -8.52 -23.47
C MET A 97 18.52 -7.36 -22.66
N ILE A 98 19.38 -6.59 -21.98
CA ILE A 98 18.99 -5.35 -21.30
C ILE A 98 18.36 -4.37 -22.28
N LEU A 99 18.97 -4.18 -23.45
CA LEU A 99 18.42 -3.30 -24.48
C LEU A 99 17.03 -3.76 -24.93
N ASN A 100 16.84 -5.07 -25.13
CA ASN A 100 15.57 -5.62 -25.59
C ASN A 100 14.46 -5.41 -24.55
N ALA A 101 14.75 -5.62 -23.27
CA ALA A 101 13.83 -5.41 -22.17
C ALA A 101 13.45 -3.92 -21.96
N ASN A 102 14.24 -2.99 -22.49
CA ASN A 102 14.06 -1.55 -22.25
C ASN A 102 13.92 -0.73 -23.55
N ARG A 103 13.53 -1.34 -24.69
CA ARG A 103 13.45 -0.62 -25.97
C ARG A 103 12.46 0.54 -25.97
N GLU A 104 11.44 0.46 -25.13
CA GLU A 104 10.45 1.54 -24.96
C GLU A 104 11.07 2.78 -24.31
N ILE A 105 12.13 2.60 -23.51
CA ILE A 105 12.79 3.67 -22.75
C ILE A 105 14.08 4.12 -23.48
N ILE A 106 14.85 3.17 -24.01
CA ILE A 106 16.11 3.41 -24.69
C ILE A 106 15.87 3.72 -26.17
N HIS A 107 15.85 5.02 -26.47
CA HIS A 107 15.72 5.52 -27.84
C HIS A 107 17.03 5.43 -28.64
N ASN A 108 18.17 5.62 -27.96
CA ASN A 108 19.49 5.54 -28.58
C ASN A 108 20.43 4.66 -27.73
N PRO A 109 20.79 3.45 -28.19
CA PRO A 109 21.64 2.53 -27.43
C PRO A 109 23.10 3.02 -27.31
N LYS A 110 23.55 3.90 -28.21
CA LYS A 110 24.90 4.48 -28.15
C LYS A 110 25.01 5.66 -27.18
N ASN A 111 23.88 6.24 -26.78
CA ASN A 111 23.85 7.39 -25.88
C ASN A 111 22.72 7.23 -24.86
N LEU A 112 23.02 6.52 -23.77
CA LEU A 112 22.10 6.42 -22.63
C LEU A 112 22.06 7.75 -21.89
N LYS A 113 20.84 8.24 -21.61
CA LYS A 113 20.69 9.40 -20.75
C LYS A 113 20.87 8.96 -19.28
N PRO A 114 21.67 9.68 -18.48
CA PRO A 114 21.75 9.43 -17.06
C PRO A 114 20.40 9.67 -16.37
N GLY A 115 20.12 8.91 -15.31
CA GLY A 115 18.87 8.97 -14.54
C GLY A 115 17.76 8.04 -15.04
N ILE A 116 17.97 7.34 -16.16
CA ILE A 116 17.00 6.35 -16.64
C ILE A 116 17.04 5.10 -15.75
N LYS A 117 15.87 4.62 -15.33
CA LYS A 117 15.70 3.33 -14.66
C LYS A 117 15.55 2.23 -15.71
N LEU A 118 16.49 1.30 -15.74
CA LEU A 118 16.50 0.13 -16.62
C LEU A 118 16.04 -1.10 -15.85
N VAL A 119 15.19 -1.89 -16.50
CA VAL A 119 14.83 -3.25 -16.08
C VAL A 119 15.96 -4.20 -16.44
N LEU A 120 16.42 -5.00 -15.48
CA LEU A 120 17.44 -6.00 -15.68
C LEU A 120 16.78 -7.39 -15.62
N PRO A 121 16.59 -8.05 -16.79
CA PRO A 121 16.04 -9.39 -16.83
C PRO A 121 17.04 -10.40 -16.24
N PRO A 122 16.59 -11.53 -15.68
CA PRO A 122 17.52 -12.54 -15.19
C PRO A 122 18.34 -13.16 -16.32
N SER A 123 19.62 -13.45 -16.06
CA SER A 123 20.46 -14.22 -16.97
C SER A 123 20.19 -15.70 -16.77
N ARG A 124 19.30 -16.26 -17.61
CA ARG A 124 19.07 -17.71 -17.72
C ARG A 124 20.31 -18.46 -18.18
#